data_AF-A0A9X5XG65-F1
#
_entry.id   AF-A0A9X5XG65-F1
#
_cell.length_a   1.000
_cell.length_b   1.000
_cell.length_c   1.000
_cell.angle_alpha   90.00
_cell.angle_beta   90.00
_cell.angle_gamma   90.00
#
_symmetry.space_group_name_H-M   'P 1'
#
loop_
_entity.id
_entity.type
_entity.pdbx_description
1 polymer ?
#
loop_
_entity_poly.entity_id
_entity_poly.type
_entity_poly.pdbx_seq_one_letter_code
_entity_poly.pdbx_strand_id
1 'polypeptide(L)'
;MHNQCGGVMSRRQPRTLRTRLVVASVLLIAVVCAVISSVTTLMLRSHLYHQLDTQLGEVAARASGAFHPPGQPDKGGWAGSHRKPADISLADLVANGPQPSGTVVAKVENGSVSEAMASSKTRDGNGVPQVNAKSLNGTQSKAIASAPRDPDVHTVTLPDLGQYRVMYTSGPNGAYYVAVPTSNADDTVGNMIAAEIGVTAAGLVAASLAVVAIVGVALRPLRKVAETASRVSQLPLHTGEIDLNERMSDADPRTEVGQVGAALNRMLDHIHSALQARQQSETRVRQFVADASHELRTPLASIRGYAELTRRGREQVGPDTQHALARVESEANRLTVLVEDLLLLARLDIGRPLQFEQTDLAPLVVDTISDARAAGPEHIWRLALPDEPALVLA
;
A
#
# COMPACT_ATOMS: atom_id res chain seq x y z
N MET A 1 20.20 41.66 24.26
CA MET A 1 19.95 40.30 24.79
C MET A 1 18.55 39.91 24.33
N HIS A 2 18.46 39.07 23.30
CA HIS A 2 17.93 37.68 23.33
C HIS A 2 16.42 37.62 23.69
N ASN A 3 15.50 36.96 22.98
CA ASN A 3 15.59 35.98 21.90
C ASN A 3 14.16 35.88 21.30
N GLN A 4 13.99 35.95 19.97
CA GLN A 4 12.74 35.56 19.31
C GLN A 4 12.83 34.07 18.93
N CYS A 5 12.09 33.22 19.63
CA CYS A 5 11.90 31.82 19.26
C CYS A 5 10.86 31.71 18.13
N GLY A 6 11.32 31.83 16.89
CA GLY A 6 10.57 31.38 15.72
C GLY A 6 10.56 29.85 15.68
N GLY A 7 9.43 29.24 16.06
CA GLY A 7 9.20 27.81 15.93
C GLY A 7 9.24 27.41 14.46
N VAL A 8 10.29 26.69 14.07
CA VAL A 8 10.40 26.02 12.77
C VAL A 8 9.36 24.92 12.74
N MET A 9 8.17 25.22 12.23
CA MET A 9 7.23 24.19 11.79
C MET A 9 7.90 23.43 10.65
N SER A 10 8.44 22.25 10.95
CA SER A 10 9.00 21.38 9.92
C SER A 10 7.85 20.99 8.98
N ARG A 11 7.84 21.59 7.79
CA ARG A 11 7.01 21.13 6.68
C ARG A 11 7.47 19.71 6.38
N ARG A 12 6.74 18.72 6.91
CA ARG A 12 6.93 17.30 6.56
C ARG A 12 6.87 17.20 5.04
N GLN A 13 8.01 16.94 4.40
CA GLN A 13 8.07 16.66 2.97
C GLN A 13 7.03 15.60 2.61
N PRO A 14 6.33 15.72 1.48
CA PRO A 14 5.36 14.72 1.05
C PRO A 14 6.09 13.38 0.89
N ARG A 15 5.85 12.48 1.84
CA ARG A 15 6.39 11.12 1.81
C ARG A 15 5.79 10.39 0.62
N THR A 16 6.64 9.76 -0.18
CA THR A 16 6.21 8.93 -1.32
C THR A 16 5.25 7.84 -0.83
N LEU A 17 4.32 7.41 -1.70
CA LEU A 17 3.34 6.35 -1.39
C LEU A 17 4.01 5.10 -0.81
N ARG A 18 5.21 4.77 -1.30
CA ARG A 18 6.09 3.72 -0.78
C ARG A 18 6.43 3.90 0.70
N THR A 19 6.93 5.06 1.11
CA THR A 19 7.30 5.27 2.52
C THR A 19 6.09 5.24 3.43
N ARG A 20 4.93 5.73 2.98
CA ARG A 20 3.68 5.61 3.74
C ARG A 20 3.26 4.15 3.93
N LEU A 21 3.29 3.34 2.87
CA LEU A 21 2.87 1.94 2.92
C LEU A 21 3.81 1.09 3.79
N VAL A 22 5.12 1.26 3.63
CA VAL A 22 6.11 0.58 4.49
C VAL A 22 5.92 0.95 5.96
N VAL A 23 5.79 2.24 6.27
CA VAL A 23 5.61 2.69 7.67
C VAL A 23 4.30 2.18 8.26
N ALA A 24 3.20 2.21 7.49
CA ALA A 24 1.91 1.71 7.96
C ALA A 24 1.94 0.21 8.25
N SER A 25 2.53 -0.59 7.36
CA SER A 25 2.68 -2.04 7.55
C SER A 25 3.57 -2.38 8.74
N VAL A 26 4.73 -1.73 8.87
CA VAL A 26 5.66 -1.96 10.00
C VAL A 26 5.02 -1.54 11.32
N LEU A 27 4.28 -0.43 11.35
CA LEU A 27 3.57 0.03 12.54
C LEU A 27 2.46 -0.94 12.94
N LEU A 28 1.69 -1.46 11.98
CA LEU A 28 0.67 -2.48 12.24
C LEU A 28 1.29 -3.74 12.85
N ILE A 29 2.39 -4.24 12.26
CA ILE A 29 3.12 -5.40 12.78
C ILE A 29 3.63 -5.14 14.20
N ALA A 30 4.23 -3.97 14.44
CA ALA A 30 4.73 -3.60 15.76
C ALA A 30 3.62 -3.57 16.82
N VAL A 31 2.44 -3.06 16.49
CA VAL A 31 1.28 -3.05 17.39
C VAL A 31 0.82 -4.47 17.70
N VAL A 32 0.69 -5.33 16.68
CA VAL A 32 0.28 -6.73 16.88
C VAL A 32 1.29 -7.48 17.75
N CYS A 33 2.59 -7.34 17.47
CA CYS A 33 3.64 -7.93 18.31
C CYS A 33 3.57 -7.43 19.76
N ALA A 34 3.40 -6.12 19.96
CA ALA A 34 3.31 -5.53 21.29
C ALA A 34 2.10 -6.06 22.08
N VAL A 35 0.94 -6.23 21.44
CA VAL A 35 -0.25 -6.80 22.08
C VAL A 35 0.00 -8.26 22.47
N ILE A 36 0.54 -9.07 21.56
CA ILE A 36 0.80 -10.49 21.81
C ILE A 36 1.82 -10.66 22.95
N SER A 37 2.94 -9.94 22.92
CA SER A 37 3.95 -9.96 23.98
C SER A 37 3.38 -9.53 25.33
N SER A 38 2.57 -8.46 25.35
CA SER A 38 1.94 -7.98 26.58
C SER A 38 1.01 -9.03 27.18
N VAL A 39 0.14 -9.65 26.38
CA VAL A 39 -0.79 -10.68 26.84
C VAL A 39 -0.03 -11.92 27.34
N THR A 40 0.99 -12.35 26.60
CA THR A 40 1.78 -13.54 26.95
C THR A 40 2.54 -13.34 28.26
N THR A 41 3.20 -12.18 28.43
CA THR A 41 3.89 -11.81 29.67
C THR A 41 2.93 -11.70 30.85
N LEU A 42 1.76 -11.08 30.68
CA LEU A 42 0.74 -10.98 31.73
C LEU A 42 0.20 -12.35 32.15
N MET A 43 -0.08 -13.22 31.18
CA MET A 43 -0.55 -14.58 31.45
C MET A 43 0.51 -15.40 32.18
N LEU A 44 1.77 -15.37 31.74
CA LEU A 44 2.84 -16.09 32.42
C LEU A 44 3.04 -15.57 33.84
N ARG A 45 3.10 -14.25 34.03
CA ARG A 45 3.25 -13.66 35.36
C ARG A 45 2.11 -14.07 36.28
N SER A 46 0.87 -13.99 35.81
CA SER A 46 -0.30 -14.44 36.57
C SER A 46 -0.20 -15.92 36.94
N HIS A 47 0.25 -16.77 36.01
CA HIS A 47 0.41 -18.20 36.24
C HIS A 47 1.48 -18.50 37.30
N LEU A 48 2.66 -17.88 37.20
CA LEU A 48 3.76 -18.08 38.15
C LEU A 48 3.39 -17.58 39.55
N TYR A 49 2.71 -16.44 39.66
CA TYR A 49 2.27 -15.91 40.95
C TYR A 49 1.16 -16.77 41.57
N HIS A 50 0.23 -17.29 40.75
CA HIS A 50 -0.79 -18.23 41.24
C HIS A 50 -0.14 -19.55 41.71
N GLN A 51 0.88 -20.06 41.01
CA GLN A 51 1.63 -21.23 41.48
C GLN A 51 2.36 -20.96 42.80
N LEU A 52 2.98 -19.79 42.95
CA LEU A 52 3.59 -19.36 44.20
C LEU A 52 2.57 -19.31 45.34
N ASP A 53 1.35 -18.84 45.10
CA ASP A 53 0.27 -18.79 46.08
C ASP A 53 -0.22 -20.15 46.52
N THR A 54 -0.40 -21.06 45.56
CA THR A 54 -0.74 -22.45 45.87
C THR A 54 0.37 -23.10 46.71
N GLN A 55 1.63 -22.93 46.33
CA GLN A 55 2.77 -23.46 47.09
C GLN A 55 2.86 -22.85 48.49
N LEU A 56 2.65 -21.54 48.62
CA LEU A 56 2.65 -20.84 49.90
C LEU A 56 1.54 -21.38 50.81
N GLY A 57 0.34 -21.62 50.25
CA GLY A 57 -0.78 -22.26 50.94
C GLY A 57 -0.43 -23.66 51.46
N GLU A 58 0.19 -24.50 50.64
CA GLU A 58 0.63 -25.84 51.03
C GLU A 58 1.68 -25.82 52.14
N VAL A 59 2.67 -24.92 52.06
CA VAL A 59 3.70 -24.78 53.10
C VAL A 59 3.09 -24.29 54.41
N ALA A 60 2.18 -23.32 54.34
CA ALA A 60 1.47 -22.80 55.51
C ALA A 60 0.56 -23.85 56.15
N ALA A 61 -0.13 -24.67 55.36
CA ALA A 61 -0.94 -25.76 55.88
C ALA A 61 -0.08 -26.82 56.60
N ARG A 62 1.14 -27.10 56.10
CA ARG A 62 2.11 -27.97 56.80
C ARG A 62 2.64 -27.34 58.09
N ALA A 63 3.01 -26.05 58.05
CA ALA A 63 3.56 -25.34 59.20
C ALA A 63 2.56 -25.28 60.37
N SER A 64 1.31 -24.89 60.08
CA SER A 64 0.23 -24.77 61.07
C SER A 64 -0.31 -26.11 61.57
N GLY A 65 0.00 -27.23 60.91
CA GLY A 65 -0.54 -28.55 61.23
C GLY A 65 -1.95 -28.79 60.67
N ALA A 66 -2.39 -27.99 59.71
CA ALA A 66 -3.66 -28.18 58.99
C ALA A 66 -3.59 -29.29 57.93
N PHE A 67 -2.39 -29.72 57.51
CA PHE A 67 -2.16 -30.76 56.50
C PHE A 67 -1.30 -31.91 57.07
N HIS A 68 -1.81 -33.14 57.01
CA HIS A 68 -1.04 -34.35 57.32
C HIS A 68 -0.40 -34.91 56.02
N PRO A 69 0.86 -35.38 56.03
CA PRO A 69 1.48 -35.98 54.85
C PRO A 69 0.69 -37.19 54.35
N PRO A 70 0.57 -37.41 53.02
CA PRO A 70 0.00 -38.64 52.48
C PRO A 70 0.82 -39.85 52.98
N GLY A 71 0.18 -40.78 53.70
CA GLY A 71 0.81 -42.01 54.20
C GLY A 71 0.92 -42.13 55.73
N GLN A 72 0.51 -41.13 56.51
CA GLN A 72 0.21 -41.36 57.94
C GLN A 72 -1.21 -41.93 58.06
N PRO A 73 -1.40 -43.10 58.69
CA PRO A 73 -2.73 -43.68 58.80
C PRO A 73 -3.65 -42.78 59.63
N ASP A 74 -4.83 -42.52 59.09
CA ASP A 74 -5.98 -42.00 59.83
C ASP A 74 -6.30 -42.99 60.95
N LYS A 75 -5.73 -42.77 62.15
CA LYS A 75 -6.25 -43.41 63.35
C LYS A 75 -7.51 -42.65 63.75
N GLY A 76 -8.60 -42.97 63.05
CA GLY A 76 -9.94 -42.60 63.48
C GLY A 76 -10.23 -43.17 64.88
N GLY A 77 -10.86 -42.36 65.72
CA GLY A 77 -11.55 -42.83 66.93
C GLY A 77 -10.92 -42.43 68.27
N TRP A 78 -11.44 -41.33 68.83
CA TRP A 78 -11.68 -41.04 70.25
C TRP A 78 -10.86 -41.77 71.33
N ALA A 79 -9.99 -41.01 72.01
CA ALA A 79 -9.98 -40.83 73.48
C ALA A 79 -8.56 -40.46 73.97
N GLY A 80 -8.45 -39.29 74.62
CA GLY A 80 -7.62 -39.16 75.82
C GLY A 80 -6.09 -39.20 75.71
N SER A 81 -5.45 -38.96 74.56
CA SER A 81 -4.00 -38.70 74.56
C SER A 81 -3.71 -37.23 74.26
N HIS A 82 -3.24 -36.51 75.27
CA HIS A 82 -2.48 -35.27 75.12
C HIS A 82 -1.17 -35.58 74.39
N ARG A 83 -1.26 -35.87 73.09
CA ARG A 83 -0.08 -35.89 72.25
C ARG A 83 0.30 -34.42 72.06
N LYS A 84 1.37 -33.98 72.74
CA LYS A 84 1.99 -32.69 72.49
C LYS A 84 2.07 -32.51 70.96
N PRO A 85 1.75 -31.33 70.41
CA PRO A 85 2.00 -31.05 69.00
C PRO A 85 3.40 -31.57 68.68
N ALA A 86 3.55 -32.37 67.63
CA ALA A 86 4.89 -32.75 67.21
C ALA A 86 5.67 -31.45 67.07
N ASP A 87 6.75 -31.28 67.85
CA ASP A 87 7.54 -30.06 67.86
C ASP A 87 8.27 -30.05 66.51
N ILE A 88 7.59 -29.55 65.47
CA ILE A 88 8.15 -29.48 64.13
C ILE A 88 9.26 -28.44 64.20
N SER A 89 10.50 -28.91 64.18
CA SER A 89 11.67 -28.04 64.08
C SER A 89 11.53 -27.19 62.83
N LEU A 90 11.52 -25.86 62.99
CA LEU A 90 11.50 -24.93 61.85
C LEU A 90 12.68 -25.18 60.90
N ALA A 91 13.81 -25.62 61.44
CA ALA A 91 14.98 -25.97 60.65
C ALA A 91 14.69 -27.14 59.70
N ASP A 92 14.03 -28.19 60.19
CA ASP A 92 13.68 -29.36 59.40
C ASP A 92 12.58 -29.04 58.37
N LEU A 93 11.57 -28.27 58.80
CA LEU A 93 10.50 -27.81 57.92
C LEU A 93 11.04 -27.02 56.74
N VAL A 94 12.04 -26.16 56.94
CA VAL A 94 12.59 -25.25 55.93
C VAL A 94 13.73 -25.88 55.12
N ALA A 95 14.50 -26.82 55.69
CA ALA A 95 15.62 -27.47 55.02
C ALA A 95 15.24 -28.74 54.23
N ASN A 96 14.32 -29.56 54.75
CA ASN A 96 14.01 -30.89 54.21
C ASN A 96 12.60 -31.04 53.64
N GLY A 97 11.77 -30.00 53.74
CA GLY A 97 10.40 -30.02 53.22
C GLY A 97 10.31 -29.81 51.69
N PRO A 98 9.18 -30.21 51.06
CA PRO A 98 8.92 -29.98 49.64
C PRO A 98 8.48 -28.52 49.42
N GLN A 99 9.42 -27.58 49.50
CA GLN A 99 9.18 -26.17 49.22
C GLN A 99 10.30 -25.57 48.37
N PRO A 100 10.05 -24.43 47.70
CA PRO A 100 11.09 -23.68 47.02
C PRO A 100 12.22 -23.28 47.97
N SER A 101 13.46 -23.30 47.47
CA SER A 101 14.60 -22.72 48.19
C SER A 101 14.36 -21.23 48.45
N GLY A 102 14.80 -20.74 49.60
CA GLY A 102 14.52 -19.37 50.03
C GLY A 102 13.27 -19.22 50.88
N THR A 103 12.42 -20.24 51.00
CA THR A 103 11.23 -20.20 51.86
C THR A 103 11.58 -19.83 53.31
N VAL A 104 10.80 -18.92 53.89
CA VAL A 104 10.91 -18.47 55.27
C VAL A 104 9.71 -18.97 56.06
N VAL A 105 9.96 -19.47 57.27
CA VAL A 105 8.90 -19.77 58.24
C VAL A 105 9.25 -19.10 59.56
N ALA A 106 8.31 -18.35 60.12
CA ALA A 106 8.44 -17.65 61.38
C ALA A 106 7.29 -18.03 62.33
N LYS A 107 7.62 -18.61 63.48
CA LYS A 107 6.68 -18.97 64.54
C LYS A 107 6.31 -17.74 65.37
N VAL A 108 5.03 -17.61 65.68
CA VAL A 108 4.47 -16.51 66.47
C VAL A 108 4.00 -17.04 67.81
N GLU A 109 4.59 -16.53 68.89
CA GLU A 109 4.22 -16.82 70.27
C GLU A 109 3.98 -15.51 71.02
N ASN A 110 2.92 -15.44 71.84
CA ASN A 110 2.54 -14.23 72.58
C ASN A 110 2.44 -12.96 71.71
N GLY A 111 2.04 -13.12 70.44
CA GLY A 111 1.87 -12.01 69.50
C GLY A 111 3.16 -11.42 68.95
N SER A 112 4.32 -12.05 69.16
CA SER A 112 5.60 -11.68 68.54
C SER A 112 6.24 -12.88 67.85
N VAL A 113 7.08 -12.63 66.84
CA VAL A 113 7.87 -13.69 66.20
C VAL A 113 8.90 -14.22 67.19
N SER A 114 8.78 -15.47 67.63
CA SER A 114 9.70 -16.09 68.60
C SER A 114 10.88 -16.77 67.92
N GLU A 115 10.65 -17.39 66.77
CA GLU A 115 11.66 -18.08 65.98
C GLU A 115 11.39 -17.90 64.49
N ALA A 116 12.42 -17.62 63.69
CA ALA A 116 12.28 -17.47 62.25
C ALA A 116 13.49 -18.06 61.51
N MET A 117 13.22 -18.90 60.52
CA MET A 117 14.22 -19.58 59.71
C MET A 117 13.93 -19.43 58.21
N ALA A 118 14.99 -19.25 57.42
CA ALA A 118 14.99 -19.20 55.97
C ALA A 118 15.76 -20.38 55.36
N SER A 119 15.28 -20.88 54.24
CA SER A 119 15.97 -21.88 53.44
C SER A 119 17.08 -21.19 52.67
N SER A 120 18.33 -21.60 52.88
CA SER A 120 19.49 -21.08 52.19
C SER A 120 20.14 -22.19 51.38
N LYS A 121 20.33 -21.96 50.08
CA LYS A 121 21.05 -22.88 49.20
C LYS A 121 22.55 -22.58 49.32
N THR A 122 23.29 -23.49 49.93
CA THR A 122 24.75 -23.41 50.06
C THR A 122 25.38 -24.56 49.29
N ARG A 123 26.61 -24.41 48.80
CA ARG A 123 27.39 -25.56 48.33
C ARG A 123 28.25 -26.06 49.48
N ASP A 124 28.31 -27.37 49.64
CA ASP A 124 29.30 -27.98 50.54
C ASP A 124 30.73 -27.84 49.98
N GLY A 125 31.73 -28.30 50.74
CA GLY A 125 33.13 -28.26 50.33
C GLY A 125 33.44 -29.03 49.04
N ASN A 126 32.53 -29.88 48.57
CA ASN A 126 32.65 -30.67 47.35
C ASN A 126 31.81 -30.10 46.19
N GLY A 127 31.16 -28.94 46.38
CA GLY A 127 30.36 -28.28 45.36
C GLY A 127 28.93 -28.80 45.21
N VAL A 128 28.48 -29.71 46.07
CA VAL A 128 27.12 -30.26 46.04
C VAL A 128 26.14 -29.24 46.65
N PRO A 129 25.03 -28.90 45.98
CA PRO A 129 24.02 -28.02 46.54
C PRO A 129 23.33 -28.68 47.73
N GLN A 130 23.42 -28.04 48.90
CA GLN A 130 22.69 -28.41 50.11
C GLN A 130 21.75 -27.26 50.51
N VAL A 131 20.58 -27.63 51.03
CA VAL A 131 19.62 -26.67 51.57
C VAL A 131 19.78 -26.68 53.09
N ASN A 132 20.17 -25.53 53.65
CA ASN A 132 20.37 -25.36 55.09
C ASN A 132 19.37 -24.34 55.63
N ALA A 133 18.96 -24.53 56.89
CA ALA A 133 18.17 -23.53 57.60
C ALA A 133 19.08 -22.44 58.19
N LYS A 134 18.75 -21.17 57.91
CA LYS A 134 19.44 -19.99 58.42
C LYS A 134 18.46 -19.13 59.21
N SER A 135 18.82 -18.75 60.43
CA SER A 135 17.97 -17.86 61.25
C SER A 135 17.88 -16.46 60.65
N LEU A 136 16.69 -15.85 60.69
CA LEU A 136 16.48 -14.45 60.27
C LEU A 136 17.07 -13.49 61.30
N ASN A 137 17.60 -12.37 60.82
CA ASN A 137 18.02 -11.29 61.72
C ASN A 137 16.80 -10.49 62.24
N GLY A 138 17.02 -9.66 63.26
CA GLY A 138 15.93 -8.90 63.90
C GLY A 138 15.21 -7.91 62.98
N THR A 139 15.85 -7.42 61.92
CA THR A 139 15.21 -6.54 60.92
C THR A 139 14.33 -7.33 59.96
N GLN A 140 14.76 -8.51 59.53
CA GLN A 140 13.98 -9.45 58.71
C GLN A 140 12.77 -9.99 59.48
N SER A 141 12.94 -10.37 60.75
CA SER A 141 11.82 -10.83 61.59
C SER A 141 10.77 -9.74 61.85
N LYS A 142 11.19 -8.46 61.95
CA LYS A 142 10.25 -7.33 62.01
C LYS A 142 9.56 -7.08 60.68
N ALA A 143 10.28 -7.22 59.57
CA ALA A 143 9.72 -7.04 58.23
C ALA A 143 8.66 -8.10 57.92
N ILE A 144 8.89 -9.38 58.20
CA ILE A 144 7.85 -10.42 58.00
C ILE A 144 6.64 -10.19 58.91
N ALA A 145 6.86 -9.75 60.15
CA ALA A 145 5.79 -9.43 61.10
C ALA A 145 4.97 -8.17 60.75
N SER A 146 5.41 -7.39 59.75
CA SER A 146 4.63 -6.25 59.23
C SER A 146 3.45 -6.68 58.36
N ALA A 147 3.44 -7.94 57.89
CA ALA A 147 2.31 -8.49 57.15
C ALA A 147 1.06 -8.57 58.05
N PRO A 148 -0.12 -8.20 57.52
CA PRO A 148 -1.40 -8.40 58.20
C PRO A 148 -1.58 -9.84 58.69
N ARG A 149 -2.28 -9.99 59.82
CA ARG A 149 -2.62 -11.30 60.40
C ARG A 149 -3.97 -11.79 59.88
N ASP A 150 -4.10 -11.82 58.57
CA ASP A 150 -5.26 -12.35 57.86
C ASP A 150 -4.83 -13.56 57.01
N PRO A 151 -5.77 -14.37 56.51
CA PRO A 151 -5.44 -15.52 55.68
C PRO A 151 -5.08 -15.13 54.23
N ASP A 152 -5.08 -13.84 53.89
CA ASP A 152 -4.78 -13.38 52.54
C ASP A 152 -3.27 -13.34 52.31
N VAL A 153 -2.88 -13.43 51.04
CA VAL A 153 -1.46 -13.43 50.67
C VAL A 153 -0.99 -12.01 50.36
N HIS A 154 0.02 -11.56 51.10
CA HIS A 154 0.60 -10.21 50.97
C HIS A 154 2.00 -10.26 50.39
N THR A 155 2.43 -9.18 49.74
CA THR A 155 3.82 -9.04 49.29
C THR A 155 4.61 -8.18 50.27
N VAL A 156 5.73 -8.70 50.76
CA VAL A 156 6.61 -8.02 51.72
C VAL A 156 8.04 -8.06 51.20
N THR A 157 8.76 -6.95 51.37
CA THR A 157 10.19 -6.86 51.07
C THR A 157 10.99 -7.17 52.34
N LEU A 158 11.72 -8.28 52.34
CA LEU A 158 12.65 -8.64 53.40
C LEU A 158 14.03 -8.00 53.12
N PRO A 159 14.61 -7.26 54.09
CA PRO A 159 15.95 -6.69 53.95
C PRO A 159 16.98 -7.77 53.59
N ASP A 160 17.83 -7.47 52.60
CA ASP A 160 18.89 -8.35 52.06
C ASP A 160 18.42 -9.66 51.39
N LEU A 161 17.12 -9.96 51.39
CA LEU A 161 16.53 -11.18 50.82
C LEU A 161 15.60 -10.90 49.63
N GLY A 162 15.07 -9.69 49.48
CA GLY A 162 14.24 -9.28 48.35
C GLY A 162 12.74 -9.36 48.61
N GLN A 163 11.93 -9.49 47.55
CA GLN A 163 10.47 -9.58 47.65
C GLN A 163 10.00 -11.01 47.91
N TYR A 164 9.01 -11.12 48.79
CA TYR A 164 8.42 -12.36 49.22
C TYR A 164 6.91 -12.24 49.21
N ARG A 165 6.25 -13.36 48.91
CA ARG A 165 4.81 -13.53 49.20
C ARG A 165 4.66 -14.20 50.55
N VAL A 166 3.93 -13.54 51.44
CA VAL A 166 3.78 -13.87 52.85
C VAL A 166 2.32 -14.20 53.13
N MET A 167 2.09 -15.26 53.89
CA MET A 167 0.78 -15.61 54.39
C MET A 167 0.87 -15.91 55.89
N TYR A 168 -0.08 -15.38 56.66
CA TYR A 168 -0.24 -15.71 58.07
C TYR A 168 -1.22 -16.87 58.22
N THR A 169 -0.86 -17.86 59.05
CA THR A 169 -1.72 -19.01 59.32
C THR A 169 -1.67 -19.37 60.81
N SER A 170 -2.76 -19.93 61.31
CA SER A 170 -2.86 -20.42 62.69
C SER A 170 -3.55 -21.77 62.69
N GLY A 171 -2.97 -22.74 63.40
CA GLY A 171 -3.51 -24.10 63.48
C GLY A 171 -3.05 -24.84 64.73
N PRO A 172 -3.24 -26.17 64.78
CA PRO A 172 -2.89 -26.99 65.95
C PRO A 172 -1.43 -26.88 66.41
N ASN A 173 -0.50 -26.58 65.50
CA ASN A 173 0.92 -26.41 65.82
C ASN A 173 1.29 -24.99 66.29
N GLY A 174 0.35 -24.05 66.22
CA GLY A 174 0.55 -22.64 66.57
C GLY A 174 0.31 -21.68 65.40
N ALA A 175 0.72 -20.43 65.60
CA ALA A 175 0.63 -19.38 64.60
C ALA A 175 1.97 -19.19 63.88
N TYR A 176 1.94 -19.05 62.56
CA TYR A 176 3.12 -18.95 61.71
C TYR A 176 2.94 -17.90 60.61
N TYR A 177 4.00 -17.17 60.31
CA TYR A 177 4.16 -16.52 59.01
C TYR A 177 4.97 -17.44 58.11
N VAL A 178 4.46 -17.71 56.92
CA VAL A 178 5.20 -18.40 55.86
C VAL A 178 5.45 -17.42 54.75
N ALA A 179 6.64 -17.44 54.17
CA ALA A 179 6.97 -16.62 53.02
C ALA A 179 7.75 -17.37 51.95
N VAL A 180 7.41 -17.16 50.69
CA VAL A 180 8.11 -17.75 49.52
C VAL A 180 8.68 -16.61 48.65
N PRO A 181 9.94 -16.70 48.19
CA PRO A 181 10.57 -15.64 47.40
C PRO A 181 9.92 -15.50 46.01
N THR A 182 9.77 -14.27 45.53
CA THR A 182 9.29 -14.00 44.15
C THR A 182 10.43 -14.01 43.12
N SER A 183 11.69 -14.02 43.56
CA SER A 183 12.87 -13.87 42.69
C SER A 183 12.88 -14.83 41.51
N ASN A 184 12.57 -16.12 41.71
CA ASN A 184 12.54 -17.10 40.61
C ASN A 184 11.47 -16.78 39.56
N ALA A 185 10.30 -16.32 40.00
CA ALA A 185 9.22 -15.92 39.09
C ALA A 185 9.57 -14.62 38.37
N ASP A 186 10.10 -13.63 39.10
CA ASP A 186 10.50 -12.34 38.55
C ASP A 186 11.67 -12.48 37.55
N ASP A 187 12.66 -13.33 37.85
CA ASP A 187 13.76 -13.66 36.94
C ASP A 187 13.27 -14.38 35.68
N THR A 188 12.31 -15.30 35.83
CA THR A 188 11.71 -16.00 34.69
C THR A 188 10.95 -15.02 33.78
N VAL A 189 10.13 -14.14 34.37
CA VAL A 189 9.42 -13.08 33.64
C VAL A 189 10.41 -12.12 32.98
N GLY A 190 11.47 -11.71 33.67
CA GLY A 190 12.51 -10.82 33.13
C GLY A 190 13.25 -11.42 31.94
N ASN A 191 13.66 -12.69 32.04
CA ASN A 191 14.32 -13.41 30.95
C ASN A 191 13.38 -13.58 29.74
N MET A 192 12.10 -13.84 29.98
CA MET A 192 11.10 -13.90 28.91
C MET A 192 10.90 -12.54 28.24
N ILE A 193 10.78 -11.45 29.00
CA ILE A 193 10.68 -10.09 28.45
C ILE A 193 11.91 -9.76 27.59
N ALA A 194 13.12 -10.09 28.05
CA ALA A 194 14.34 -9.89 27.28
C ALA A 194 14.34 -10.69 25.97
N ALA A 195 13.90 -11.96 26.02
CA ALA A 195 13.75 -12.79 24.83
C ALA A 195 12.68 -12.24 23.87
N GLU A 196 11.53 -11.80 24.37
CA GLU A 196 10.44 -11.20 23.58
C GLU A 196 10.89 -9.91 22.89
N ILE A 197 11.63 -9.03 23.58
CA ILE A 197 12.21 -7.81 22.99
C ILE A 197 13.17 -8.18 21.87
N GLY A 198 14.07 -9.15 22.10
CA GLY A 198 15.02 -9.61 21.10
C GLY A 198 14.35 -10.17 19.85
N VAL A 199 13.37 -11.06 20.02
CA VAL A 199 12.61 -11.67 18.92
C VAL A 199 11.78 -10.62 18.18
N THR A 200 11.12 -9.71 18.89
CA THR A 200 10.32 -8.63 18.28
C THR A 200 11.19 -7.66 17.49
N ALA A 201 12.35 -7.27 18.03
CA ALA A 201 13.29 -6.41 17.33
C ALA A 201 13.82 -7.08 16.05
N ALA A 202 14.27 -8.34 16.15
CA ALA A 202 14.74 -9.10 14.98
C ALA A 202 13.62 -9.29 13.94
N GLY A 203 12.41 -9.63 14.38
CA GLY A 203 11.23 -9.78 13.53
C GLY A 203 10.84 -8.49 12.82
N LEU A 204 10.88 -7.34 13.50
CA LEU A 204 10.60 -6.04 12.89
C LEU A 204 11.65 -5.63 11.86
N VAL A 205 12.93 -5.92 12.10
CA VAL A 205 14.00 -5.68 11.13
C VAL A 205 13.77 -6.56 9.89
N ALA A 206 13.54 -7.86 10.07
CA ALA A 206 13.29 -8.79 8.98
C ALA A 206 12.04 -8.41 8.17
N ALA A 207 10.93 -8.09 8.85
CA ALA A 207 9.69 -7.64 8.22
C ALA A 207 9.89 -6.32 7.46
N SER A 208 10.63 -5.36 8.04
CA SER A 208 10.92 -4.09 7.36
C SER A 208 11.71 -4.31 6.08
N LEU A 209 12.74 -5.16 6.10
CA LEU A 209 13.52 -5.51 4.91
C LEU A 209 12.65 -6.20 3.85
N ALA A 210 11.84 -7.18 4.26
CA ALA A 210 10.92 -7.89 3.37
C ALA A 210 9.91 -6.94 2.72
N VAL A 211 9.27 -6.07 3.51
CA VAL A 211 8.28 -5.09 3.02
C VAL A 211 8.95 -4.10 2.06
N VAL A 212 10.15 -3.59 2.38
CA VAL A 212 10.90 -2.69 1.48
C VAL A 212 11.26 -3.36 0.15
N ALA A 213 11.65 -4.64 0.19
CA ALA A 213 11.97 -5.44 -0.99
C ALA A 213 10.72 -5.71 -1.84
N ILE A 214 9.64 -6.23 -1.24
CA ILE A 214 8.38 -6.56 -1.92
C ILE A 214 7.78 -5.31 -2.55
N VAL A 215 7.64 -4.21 -1.79
CA VAL A 215 7.10 -2.94 -2.32
C VAL A 215 8.02 -2.38 -3.41
N GLY A 216 9.34 -2.56 -3.26
CA GLY A 216 10.32 -2.19 -4.28
C GLY A 216 10.11 -2.93 -5.59
N VAL A 217 9.86 -4.24 -5.55
CA VAL A 217 9.62 -5.06 -6.74
C VAL A 217 8.24 -4.78 -7.34
N ALA A 218 7.19 -4.72 -6.51
CA ALA A 218 5.82 -4.51 -6.96
C ALA A 218 5.61 -3.13 -7.63
N LEU A 219 6.29 -2.08 -7.17
CA LEU A 219 6.15 -0.73 -7.71
C LEU A 219 7.17 -0.39 -8.82
N ARG A 220 8.13 -1.28 -9.13
CA ARG A 220 9.09 -1.06 -10.22
C ARG A 220 8.40 -0.78 -11.57
N PRO A 221 7.39 -1.57 -12.01
CA PRO A 221 6.73 -1.31 -13.29
C PRO A 221 6.02 0.04 -13.33
N LEU A 222 5.35 0.44 -12.23
CA LEU A 222 4.68 1.74 -12.13
C LEU A 222 5.67 2.91 -12.29
N ARG A 223 6.87 2.76 -11.73
CA ARG A 223 7.92 3.77 -11.86
C ARG A 223 8.42 3.88 -13.32
N LYS A 224 8.56 2.76 -14.03
CA LYS A 224 8.88 2.78 -15.47
C LYS A 224 7.79 3.50 -16.26
N VAL A 225 6.51 3.19 -16.01
CA VAL A 225 5.37 3.87 -16.67
C VAL A 225 5.43 5.39 -16.43
N ALA A 226 5.66 5.82 -15.18
CA ALA A 226 5.75 7.23 -14.83
C ALA A 226 6.95 7.93 -15.50
N GLU A 227 8.11 7.26 -15.56
CA GLU A 227 9.31 7.76 -16.24
C GLU A 227 9.07 7.92 -17.75
N THR A 228 8.48 6.92 -18.42
CA THR A 228 8.13 6.98 -19.85
C THR A 228 7.10 8.07 -20.14
N ALA A 229 6.02 8.14 -19.35
CA ALA A 229 5.00 9.17 -19.52
C ALA A 229 5.57 10.59 -19.34
N SER A 230 6.46 10.79 -18.34
CA SER A 230 7.15 12.07 -18.15
C SER A 230 8.03 12.41 -19.35
N ARG A 231 8.74 11.44 -19.93
CA ARG A 231 9.58 11.67 -21.11
C ARG A 231 8.74 12.03 -22.33
N VAL A 232 7.66 11.30 -22.58
CA VAL A 232 6.74 11.60 -23.70
C VAL A 232 6.10 12.98 -23.53
N SER A 233 5.74 13.38 -22.30
CA SER A 233 5.16 14.71 -22.05
C SER A 233 6.11 15.88 -22.37
N GLN A 234 7.41 15.62 -22.42
CA GLN A 234 8.44 16.61 -22.75
C GLN A 234 8.78 16.63 -24.24
N LEU A 235 8.26 15.69 -25.03
CA LEU A 235 8.52 15.65 -26.47
C LEU A 235 7.75 16.77 -27.19
N PRO A 236 8.41 17.53 -28.08
CA PRO A 236 7.76 18.52 -28.91
C PRO A 236 6.88 17.84 -29.97
N LEU A 237 5.58 17.66 -29.66
CA LEU A 237 4.57 17.03 -30.52
C LEU A 237 4.24 17.76 -31.84
N HIS A 238 4.94 18.86 -32.16
CA HIS A 238 4.66 19.70 -33.32
C HIS A 238 5.56 19.41 -34.54
N THR A 239 6.65 18.67 -34.35
CA THR A 239 7.57 18.30 -35.43
C THR A 239 7.20 16.88 -35.87
N GLY A 240 6.65 16.73 -37.07
CA GLY A 240 5.97 15.52 -37.59
C GLY A 240 6.78 14.22 -37.71
N GLU A 241 7.94 14.12 -37.07
CA GLU A 241 8.78 12.94 -37.02
C GLU A 241 9.09 12.65 -35.55
N ILE A 242 8.20 11.91 -34.89
CA ILE A 242 8.42 11.45 -33.52
C ILE A 242 8.39 9.95 -33.55
N ASP A 243 9.58 9.38 -33.51
CA ASP A 243 9.76 7.95 -33.36
C ASP A 243 9.34 7.56 -31.93
N LEU A 244 8.07 7.23 -31.74
CA LEU A 244 7.49 6.70 -30.50
C LEU A 244 7.93 5.24 -30.26
N ASN A 245 9.18 4.92 -30.56
CA ASN A 245 9.73 3.57 -30.46
C ASN A 245 10.04 3.16 -29.02
N GLU A 246 9.92 4.07 -28.04
CA GLU A 246 9.99 3.73 -26.62
C GLU A 246 8.62 3.23 -26.12
N ARG A 247 8.16 2.12 -26.69
CA ARG A 247 6.99 1.39 -26.21
C ARG A 247 7.30 0.74 -24.86
N MET A 248 6.31 0.71 -23.97
CA MET A 248 6.47 -0.02 -22.70
C MET A 248 6.51 -1.52 -22.98
N SER A 249 7.68 -2.15 -22.81
CA SER A 249 7.80 -3.61 -22.88
C SER A 249 7.32 -4.25 -21.56
N ASP A 250 6.64 -5.39 -21.70
CA ASP A 250 6.54 -6.45 -20.68
C ASP A 250 5.83 -6.13 -19.36
N ALA A 251 4.68 -5.45 -19.38
CA ALA A 251 3.80 -5.45 -18.23
C ALA A 251 2.73 -6.55 -18.38
N ASP A 252 2.65 -7.48 -17.42
CA ASP A 252 1.65 -8.55 -17.40
C ASP A 252 0.23 -7.95 -17.45
N PRO A 253 -0.58 -8.24 -18.50
CA PRO A 253 -1.94 -7.72 -18.66
C PRO A 253 -2.88 -8.07 -17.49
N ARG A 254 -2.54 -9.09 -16.70
CA ARG A 254 -3.32 -9.51 -15.53
C ARG A 254 -3.12 -8.61 -14.32
N THR A 255 -2.10 -7.77 -14.32
CA THR A 255 -1.83 -6.81 -13.24
C THR A 255 -2.46 -5.45 -13.53
N GLU A 256 -2.87 -4.72 -12.50
CA GLU A 256 -3.44 -3.38 -12.63
C GLU A 256 -2.44 -2.43 -13.32
N VAL A 257 -1.15 -2.59 -13.02
CA VAL A 257 -0.08 -1.80 -13.63
C VAL A 257 0.08 -2.14 -15.11
N GLY A 258 -0.07 -3.41 -15.50
CA GLY A 258 -0.07 -3.81 -16.91
C GLY A 258 -1.27 -3.29 -17.69
N GLN A 259 -2.45 -3.23 -17.07
CA GLN A 259 -3.64 -2.62 -17.69
C GLN A 259 -3.45 -1.12 -17.94
N VAL A 260 -2.88 -0.39 -16.97
CA VAL A 260 -2.50 1.03 -17.16
C VAL A 260 -1.45 1.17 -18.26
N GLY A 261 -0.48 0.26 -18.29
CA GLY A 261 0.53 0.18 -19.34
C GLY A 261 -0.11 0.06 -20.74
N ALA A 262 -1.00 -0.91 -20.92
CA ALA A 262 -1.71 -1.14 -22.16
C ALA A 262 -2.62 0.03 -22.56
N ALA A 263 -3.26 0.70 -21.59
CA ALA A 263 -4.07 1.89 -21.85
C ALA A 263 -3.22 3.07 -22.37
N LEU A 264 -2.05 3.31 -21.78
CA LEU A 264 -1.14 4.36 -22.25
C LEU A 264 -0.60 4.05 -23.65
N ASN A 265 -0.23 2.79 -23.95
CA ASN A 265 0.19 2.42 -25.31
C ASN A 265 -0.91 2.71 -26.34
N ARG A 266 -2.16 2.34 -26.06
CA ARG A 266 -3.30 2.67 -26.95
C ARG A 266 -3.48 4.19 -27.14
N MET A 267 -3.30 4.98 -26.08
CA MET A 267 -3.35 6.44 -26.17
C MET A 267 -2.23 6.98 -27.06
N LEU A 268 -1.01 6.45 -26.95
CA LEU A 268 0.12 6.83 -27.80
C LEU A 268 -0.14 6.48 -29.27
N ASP A 269 -0.71 5.31 -29.55
CA ASP A 269 -1.10 4.91 -30.91
C ASP A 269 -2.13 5.89 -31.51
N HIS A 270 -3.16 6.27 -30.74
CA HIS A 270 -4.16 7.24 -31.18
C HIS A 270 -3.56 8.63 -31.45
N ILE A 271 -2.64 9.10 -30.60
CA ILE A 271 -1.94 10.38 -30.81
C ILE A 271 -1.11 10.32 -32.08
N HIS A 272 -0.37 9.23 -32.29
CA HIS A 272 0.45 9.05 -33.49
C HIS A 272 -0.41 9.07 -34.76
N SER A 273 -1.49 8.30 -34.80
CA SER A 273 -2.42 8.27 -35.94
C SER A 273 -3.07 9.64 -36.19
N ALA A 274 -3.46 10.37 -35.14
CA ALA A 274 -4.06 11.70 -35.28
C ALA A 274 -3.07 12.73 -35.84
N LEU A 275 -1.82 12.71 -35.37
CA LEU A 275 -0.76 13.60 -35.89
C LEU A 275 -0.43 13.28 -37.35
N GLN A 276 -0.34 12.00 -37.69
CA GLN A 276 -0.08 11.56 -39.06
C GLN A 276 -1.22 11.97 -40.00
N ALA A 277 -2.48 11.79 -39.60
CA ALA A 277 -3.64 12.24 -40.37
C ALA A 277 -3.65 13.76 -40.57
N ARG A 278 -3.32 14.53 -39.52
CA ARG A 278 -3.19 16.00 -39.61
C ARG A 278 -2.10 16.41 -40.60
N GLN A 279 -0.92 15.80 -40.54
CA GLN A 279 0.18 16.13 -41.44
C GLN A 279 -0.12 15.78 -42.90
N GLN A 280 -0.79 14.65 -43.14
CA GLN A 280 -1.28 14.30 -44.47
C GLN A 280 -2.29 15.34 -44.99
N SER A 281 -3.24 15.76 -44.15
CA SER A 281 -4.22 16.80 -44.50
C SER A 281 -3.54 18.13 -44.82
N GLU A 282 -2.58 18.58 -43.99
CA GLU A 282 -1.82 19.80 -44.24
C GLU A 282 -1.01 19.74 -45.55
N THR A 283 -0.41 18.58 -45.83
CA THR A 283 0.33 18.36 -47.08
C THR A 283 -0.59 18.45 -48.30
N ARG A 284 -1.78 17.85 -48.23
CA ARG A 284 -2.79 17.94 -49.32
C ARG A 284 -3.23 19.38 -49.54
N VAL A 285 -3.50 20.14 -48.48
CA VAL A 285 -3.88 21.56 -48.58
C VAL A 285 -2.76 22.39 -49.22
N ARG A 286 -1.50 22.20 -48.81
CA ARG A 286 -0.36 22.91 -49.42
C ARG A 286 -0.21 22.58 -50.91
N GLN A 287 -0.37 21.31 -51.28
CA GLN A 287 -0.33 20.87 -52.67
C GLN A 287 -1.46 21.50 -53.48
N PHE A 288 -2.70 21.45 -52.98
CA PHE A 288 -3.86 22.07 -53.63
C PHE A 288 -3.66 23.58 -53.86
N VAL A 289 -3.16 24.32 -52.86
CA VAL A 289 -2.89 25.76 -53.00
C VAL A 289 -1.80 26.03 -54.04
N ALA A 290 -0.74 25.20 -54.07
CA ALA A 290 0.33 25.33 -55.07
C ALA A 290 -0.21 25.10 -56.49
N ASP A 291 -0.96 24.01 -56.69
CA ASP A 291 -1.53 23.64 -57.98
C ASP A 291 -2.55 24.68 -58.46
N ALA A 292 -3.46 25.11 -57.59
CA ALA A 292 -4.41 26.20 -57.90
C ALA A 292 -3.70 27.50 -58.28
N SER A 293 -2.63 27.86 -57.56
CA SER A 293 -1.84 29.07 -57.86
C SER A 293 -1.17 28.99 -59.22
N HIS A 294 -0.70 27.81 -59.62
CA HIS A 294 -0.09 27.58 -60.94
C HIS A 294 -1.13 27.68 -62.06
N GLU A 295 -2.27 27.01 -61.92
CA GLU A 295 -3.34 26.99 -62.92
C GLU A 295 -4.00 28.36 -63.10
N LEU A 296 -4.11 29.17 -62.03
CA LEU A 296 -4.66 30.54 -62.12
C LEU A 296 -3.68 31.55 -62.74
N ARG A 297 -2.37 31.40 -62.52
CA ARG A 297 -1.36 32.37 -62.98
C ARG A 297 -1.26 32.43 -64.51
N THR A 298 -1.39 31.29 -65.19
CA THR A 298 -1.25 31.19 -66.65
C THR A 298 -2.31 32.00 -67.41
N PRO A 299 -3.63 31.78 -67.21
CA PRO A 299 -4.67 32.57 -67.89
C PRO A 299 -4.62 34.04 -67.45
N LEU A 300 -4.30 34.34 -66.18
CA LEU A 300 -4.14 35.72 -65.72
C LEU A 300 -3.00 36.45 -66.45
N ALA A 301 -1.87 35.77 -66.70
CA ALA A 301 -0.76 36.31 -67.49
C ALA A 301 -1.17 36.55 -68.96
N SER A 302 -1.93 35.62 -69.55
CA SER A 302 -2.48 35.77 -70.91
C SER A 302 -3.42 36.98 -71.00
N ILE A 303 -4.38 37.11 -70.08
CA ILE A 303 -5.30 38.26 -70.01
C ILE A 303 -4.51 39.57 -69.94
N ARG A 304 -3.52 39.63 -69.04
CA ARG A 304 -2.68 40.83 -68.90
C ARG A 304 -1.88 41.13 -70.18
N GLY A 305 -1.36 40.10 -70.84
CA GLY A 305 -0.63 40.24 -72.11
C GLY A 305 -1.49 40.82 -73.23
N TYR A 306 -2.69 40.26 -73.43
CA TYR A 306 -3.62 40.73 -74.47
C TYR A 306 -4.22 42.11 -74.15
N ALA A 307 -4.49 42.41 -72.88
CA ALA A 307 -4.92 43.75 -72.46
C ALA A 307 -3.82 44.80 -72.72
N GLU A 308 -2.54 44.47 -72.47
CA GLU A 308 -1.41 45.34 -72.77
C GLU A 308 -1.25 45.61 -74.28
N LEU A 309 -1.42 44.57 -75.11
CA LEU A 309 -1.42 44.72 -76.58
C LEU A 309 -2.53 45.67 -77.04
N THR A 310 -3.73 45.51 -76.48
CA THR A 310 -4.87 46.39 -76.77
C THR A 310 -4.58 47.85 -76.37
N ARG A 311 -3.93 48.07 -75.22
CA ARG A 311 -3.57 49.43 -74.74
C ARG A 311 -2.48 50.11 -75.58
N ARG A 312 -1.58 49.35 -76.21
CA ARG A 312 -0.47 49.88 -77.03
C ARG A 312 -0.85 50.13 -78.49
N GLY A 313 -1.96 49.56 -78.95
CA GLY A 313 -2.49 49.78 -80.29
C GLY A 313 -2.82 51.27 -80.55
N ARG A 314 -2.42 51.78 -81.71
CA ARG A 314 -2.66 53.18 -82.13
C ARG A 314 -3.95 53.37 -82.94
N GLU A 315 -4.72 52.31 -83.19
CA GLU A 315 -5.95 52.32 -83.99
C GLU A 315 -7.23 52.44 -83.16
N GLN A 316 -8.25 53.10 -83.71
CA GLN A 316 -9.64 52.95 -83.27
C GLN A 316 -10.14 51.55 -83.67
N VAL A 317 -10.42 50.69 -82.69
CA VAL A 317 -11.12 49.38 -82.80
C VAL A 317 -10.86 48.62 -84.12
N GLY A 318 -9.60 48.29 -84.39
CA GLY A 318 -9.18 47.45 -85.51
C GLY A 318 -9.28 45.93 -85.24
N PRO A 319 -9.03 45.07 -86.25
CA PRO A 319 -9.11 43.61 -86.13
C PRO A 319 -8.19 43.02 -85.04
N ASP A 320 -7.00 43.60 -84.83
CA ASP A 320 -6.06 43.15 -83.78
C ASP A 320 -6.60 43.39 -82.36
N THR A 321 -7.35 44.49 -82.17
CA THR A 321 -8.01 44.80 -80.89
C THR A 321 -9.16 43.83 -80.63
N GLN A 322 -9.95 43.51 -81.66
CA GLN A 322 -11.02 42.52 -81.55
C GLN A 322 -10.48 41.13 -81.22
N HIS A 323 -9.37 40.72 -81.84
CA HIS A 323 -8.71 39.45 -81.53
C HIS A 323 -8.17 39.40 -80.10
N ALA A 324 -7.51 40.46 -79.64
CA ALA A 324 -7.01 40.55 -78.27
C ALA A 324 -8.14 40.51 -77.23
N LEU A 325 -9.26 41.21 -77.47
CA LEU A 325 -10.45 41.17 -76.61
C LEU A 325 -11.09 39.77 -76.57
N ALA A 326 -11.24 39.11 -77.73
CA ALA A 326 -11.75 37.74 -77.78
C ALA A 326 -10.85 36.74 -77.02
N ARG A 327 -9.52 36.94 -77.07
CA ARG A 327 -8.57 36.15 -76.27
C ARG A 327 -8.73 36.40 -74.77
N VAL A 328 -8.91 37.66 -74.34
CA VAL A 328 -9.18 38.00 -72.93
C VAL A 328 -10.46 37.33 -72.45
N GLU A 329 -11.54 37.41 -73.23
CA GLU A 329 -12.83 36.79 -72.91
C GLU A 329 -12.70 35.27 -72.77
N SER A 330 -11.99 34.60 -73.68
CA SER A 330 -11.75 33.16 -73.60
C SER A 330 -11.00 32.74 -72.33
N GLU A 331 -9.94 33.45 -71.95
CA GLU A 331 -9.17 33.15 -70.74
C GLU A 331 -9.97 33.48 -69.46
N ALA A 332 -10.83 34.50 -69.49
CA ALA A 332 -11.74 34.82 -68.37
C ALA A 332 -12.81 33.74 -68.17
N ASN A 333 -13.38 33.22 -69.26
CA ASN A 333 -14.30 32.09 -69.20
C ASN A 333 -13.60 30.84 -68.66
N ARG A 334 -12.36 30.58 -69.10
CA ARG A 334 -11.55 29.47 -68.61
C ARG A 334 -11.21 29.59 -67.12
N LEU A 335 -10.91 30.80 -66.63
CA LEU A 335 -10.73 31.08 -65.20
C LEU A 335 -12.00 30.81 -64.39
N THR A 336 -13.17 31.13 -64.94
CA THR A 336 -14.45 30.91 -64.26
C THR A 336 -14.67 29.41 -64.01
N VAL A 337 -14.50 28.58 -65.06
CA VAL A 337 -14.59 27.11 -64.93
C VAL A 337 -13.58 26.57 -63.93
N LEU A 338 -12.32 27.01 -64.01
CA LEU A 338 -11.27 26.56 -63.08
C LEU A 338 -11.61 26.90 -61.61
N VAL A 339 -12.16 28.09 -61.33
CA VAL A 339 -12.56 28.48 -59.98
C VAL A 339 -13.75 27.66 -59.49
N GLU A 340 -14.73 27.39 -60.35
CA GLU A 340 -15.87 26.52 -60.03
C GLU A 340 -15.41 25.10 -59.67
N ASP A 341 -14.47 24.54 -60.45
CA ASP A 341 -13.87 23.23 -60.18
C ASP A 341 -13.10 23.21 -58.85
N LEU A 342 -12.33 24.27 -58.56
CA LEU A 342 -11.61 24.40 -57.28
C LEU A 342 -12.58 24.50 -56.09
N LEU A 343 -13.69 25.24 -56.23
CA LEU A 343 -14.72 25.33 -55.21
C LEU A 343 -15.44 24.00 -54.99
N LEU A 344 -15.66 23.23 -56.07
CA LEU A 344 -16.22 21.88 -55.98
C LEU A 344 -15.28 20.94 -55.24
N LEU A 345 -14.00 20.91 -55.60
CA LEU A 345 -12.99 20.09 -54.92
C LEU A 345 -12.87 20.45 -53.44
N ALA A 346 -12.84 21.74 -53.10
CA ALA A 346 -12.80 22.19 -51.71
C ALA A 346 -14.05 21.75 -50.91
N ARG A 347 -15.24 21.74 -51.54
CA ARG A 347 -16.47 21.24 -50.91
C ARG A 347 -16.44 19.73 -50.67
N LEU A 348 -15.87 18.97 -51.62
CA LEU A 348 -15.68 17.52 -51.48
C LEU A 348 -14.68 17.19 -50.36
N ASP A 349 -13.60 17.96 -50.24
CA ASP A 349 -12.57 17.79 -49.19
C ASP A 349 -13.07 18.10 -47.77
N ILE A 350 -14.06 19.00 -47.61
CA ILE A 350 -14.68 19.30 -46.30
C ILE A 350 -15.50 18.09 -45.79
N GLY A 351 -15.74 17.07 -46.62
CA GLY A 351 -16.35 15.82 -46.19
C GLY A 351 -17.80 16.00 -45.74
N ARG A 352 -18.55 16.90 -46.40
CA ARG A 352 -20.01 16.95 -46.20
C ARG A 352 -20.54 15.54 -46.42
N PRO A 353 -21.25 14.93 -45.46
CA PRO A 353 -21.78 13.60 -45.64
C PRO A 353 -22.72 13.63 -46.86
N LEU A 354 -22.46 12.74 -47.82
CA LEU A 354 -23.33 12.53 -48.96
C LEU A 354 -24.72 12.16 -48.42
N GLN A 355 -25.74 12.88 -48.87
CA GLN A 355 -27.13 12.58 -48.54
C GLN A 355 -27.60 11.53 -49.54
N PHE A 356 -27.65 10.29 -49.08
CA PHE A 356 -28.12 9.18 -49.89
C PHE A 356 -29.65 9.15 -49.86
N GLU A 357 -30.27 9.18 -51.04
CA GLU A 357 -31.73 9.08 -51.20
C GLU A 357 -32.06 8.00 -52.24
N GLN A 358 -33.21 7.33 -52.08
CA GLN A 358 -33.65 6.38 -53.11
C GLN A 358 -34.02 7.16 -54.37
N THR A 359 -33.24 6.93 -55.43
CA THR A 359 -33.39 7.62 -56.72
C THR A 359 -33.59 6.60 -57.83
N ASP A 360 -34.59 6.82 -58.68
CA ASP A 360 -34.76 6.06 -59.91
C ASP A 360 -33.75 6.55 -60.96
N LEU A 361 -32.88 5.66 -61.44
CA LEU A 361 -31.88 6.01 -62.45
C LEU A 361 -32.46 6.15 -63.85
N ALA A 362 -33.63 5.57 -64.15
CA ALA A 362 -34.16 5.58 -65.51
C ALA A 362 -34.37 7.02 -66.04
N PRO A 363 -35.01 7.95 -65.31
CA PRO A 363 -35.12 9.36 -65.73
C PRO A 363 -33.76 10.04 -65.95
N LEU A 364 -32.79 9.81 -65.06
CA LEU A 364 -31.46 10.42 -65.14
C LEU A 364 -30.71 9.98 -66.41
N VAL A 365 -30.81 8.70 -66.77
CA VAL A 365 -30.20 8.16 -67.99
C VAL A 365 -30.90 8.72 -69.24
N VAL A 366 -32.23 8.89 -69.21
CA VAL A 366 -32.97 9.53 -70.30
C VAL A 366 -32.51 10.96 -70.52
N ASP A 367 -32.41 11.76 -69.45
CA ASP A 367 -31.95 13.15 -69.54
C ASP A 367 -30.52 13.22 -70.08
N THR A 368 -29.62 12.38 -69.57
CA THR A 368 -28.21 12.35 -70.00
C THR A 368 -28.07 11.97 -71.48
N ILE A 369 -28.82 10.98 -71.96
CA ILE A 369 -28.82 10.56 -73.38
C ILE A 369 -29.44 11.66 -74.26
N SER A 370 -30.45 12.36 -73.76
CA SER A 370 -31.09 13.48 -74.47
C SER A 370 -30.07 14.60 -74.73
N ASP A 371 -29.31 14.98 -73.71
CA ASP A 371 -28.24 15.99 -73.83
C ASP A 371 -27.11 15.52 -74.75
N ALA A 372 -26.66 14.27 -74.61
CA ALA A 372 -25.62 13.69 -75.45
C ALA A 372 -26.03 13.62 -76.93
N ARG A 373 -27.30 13.32 -77.20
CA ARG A 373 -27.87 13.31 -78.56
C ARG A 373 -27.94 14.71 -79.16
N ALA A 374 -28.26 15.73 -78.36
CA ALA A 374 -28.26 17.11 -78.81
C ALA A 374 -26.85 17.61 -79.16
N ALA A 375 -25.84 17.22 -78.37
CA ALA A 375 -24.43 17.59 -78.60
C ALA A 375 -23.77 16.80 -79.75
N GLY A 376 -24.19 15.56 -79.98
CA GLY A 376 -23.63 14.66 -81.00
C GLY A 376 -24.69 14.11 -81.96
N PRO A 377 -25.28 14.93 -82.86
CA PRO A 377 -26.38 14.54 -83.74
C PRO A 377 -25.98 13.46 -84.76
N GLU A 378 -24.70 13.36 -85.11
CA GLU A 378 -24.16 12.37 -86.05
C GLU A 378 -23.96 10.97 -85.43
N HIS A 379 -24.14 10.82 -84.11
CA HIS A 379 -23.98 9.54 -83.42
C HIS A 379 -25.30 8.78 -83.31
N ILE A 380 -25.24 7.45 -83.44
CA ILE A 380 -26.40 6.58 -83.23
C ILE A 380 -26.45 6.18 -81.76
N TRP A 381 -27.37 6.80 -81.02
CA TRP A 381 -27.61 6.50 -79.61
C TRP A 381 -28.66 5.40 -79.46
N ARG A 382 -28.35 4.36 -78.67
CA ARG A 382 -29.31 3.30 -78.30
C ARG A 382 -29.48 3.32 -76.79
N LEU A 383 -30.73 3.50 -76.35
CA LEU A 383 -31.12 3.48 -74.96
C LEU A 383 -31.98 2.25 -74.69
N ALA A 384 -31.58 1.44 -73.72
CA ALA A 384 -32.34 0.30 -73.24
C ALA A 384 -32.53 0.46 -71.73
N LEU A 385 -33.78 0.58 -71.30
CA LEU A 385 -34.16 0.77 -69.90
C LEU A 385 -35.12 -0.36 -69.49
N PRO A 386 -35.11 -0.77 -68.21
CA PRO A 386 -36.08 -1.71 -67.68
C PRO A 386 -37.49 -1.09 -67.63
N ASP A 387 -38.51 -1.95 -67.64
CA ASP A 387 -39.92 -1.53 -67.56
C ASP A 387 -40.34 -1.12 -66.13
N GLU A 388 -39.55 -1.47 -65.11
CA GLU A 388 -39.76 -1.11 -63.71
C GLU A 388 -38.70 -0.09 -63.22
N PRO A 389 -39.02 0.76 -62.22
CA PRO A 389 -38.09 1.75 -61.67
C PRO A 389 -36.75 1.14 -61.24
N ALA A 390 -35.65 1.70 -61.75
CA ALA A 390 -34.30 1.25 -61.44
C ALA A 390 -33.78 1.99 -60.20
N LEU A 391 -34.38 1.68 -59.04
CA LEU A 391 -34.06 2.34 -57.78
C LEU A 391 -32.66 1.96 -57.28
N VAL A 392 -31.85 2.98 -56.99
CA VAL A 392 -30.57 2.83 -56.30
C VAL A 392 -30.52 3.73 -55.07
N LEU A 393 -29.72 3.32 -54.09
CA LEU A 393 -29.32 4.18 -52.98
C LEU A 393 -28.10 4.96 -53.45
N ALA A 394 -28.28 6.22 -53.83
CA ALA A 394 -27.23 7.09 -54.38
C ALA A 394 -27.14 8.41 -53.63
#